data_AF-A0A428W0A3-F1
#
_entry.id   AF-A0A428W0A3-F1
#
_cell.length_a   1.000
_cell.length_b   1.000
_cell.length_c   1.000
_cell.angle_alpha   90.00
_cell.angle_beta   90.00
_cell.angle_gamma   90.00
#
_symmetry.space_group_name_H-M   'P 1'
#
loop_
_entity.id
_entity.type
_entity.pdbx_description
1 polymer ?
#
loop_
_entity_poly.entity_id
_entity_poly.type
_entity_poly.pdbx_seq_one_letter_code
_entity_poly.pdbx_strand_id
1 'polypeptide(L)'
;MTDAQFLDAVVLGQITPGPVVQTVAVVGHAAVGLTSPLLAALVVFAPSFAFVLIGGPHLDRLRGNQRVQAFLTGAGAAAIGAIAGSTVALTRALSHPGQGVVLALALCWLLVFRRGVVTALAGAGILGVLLTVIGWV
;
A
#
# COMPACT_ATOMS: atom_id res chain seq x y z
N MET A 1 2.80 17.53 15.04
CA MET A 1 2.02 17.27 13.83
C MET A 1 0.54 17.39 14.20
N THR A 2 -0.28 18.01 13.34
CA THR A 2 -1.74 18.04 13.50
C THR A 2 -2.38 16.75 12.98
N ASP A 3 -3.63 16.49 13.33
CA ASP A 3 -4.36 15.30 12.85
C ASP A 3 -4.43 15.24 11.31
N ALA A 4 -4.61 16.40 10.66
CA ALA A 4 -4.59 16.49 9.20
C ALA A 4 -3.23 16.11 8.60
N GLN A 5 -2.12 16.59 9.18
CA GLN A 5 -0.77 16.24 8.73
C GLN A 5 -0.45 14.76 8.94
N PHE A 6 -0.96 14.17 10.03
CA PHE A 6 -0.83 12.74 10.26
C PHE A 6 -1.64 11.95 9.22
N LEU A 7 -2.85 12.39 8.88
CA LEU A 7 -3.67 11.76 7.85
C LEU A 7 -2.97 11.81 6.48
N ASP A 8 -2.38 12.96 6.12
CA ASP A 8 -1.57 13.09 4.89
C ASP A 8 -0.37 12.14 4.89
N ALA A 9 0.30 11.97 6.04
CA ALA A 9 1.39 11.01 6.18
C ALA A 9 0.93 9.56 5.97
N VAL A 10 -0.26 9.20 6.47
CA VAL A 10 -0.88 7.88 6.24
C VAL A 10 -1.23 7.69 4.77
N VAL A 11 -1.78 8.70 4.11
CA VAL A 11 -2.09 8.66 2.67
C VAL A 11 -0.82 8.47 1.85
N LEU A 12 0.25 9.21 2.16
CA LEU A 12 1.57 9.02 1.53
C LEU A 12 2.10 7.60 1.72
N GLY A 13 1.90 7.02 2.91
CA GLY A 13 2.28 5.64 3.20
C GLY A 13 1.54 4.58 2.41
N GLN A 14 0.38 4.91 1.85
CA GLN A 14 -0.46 4.00 1.05
C GLN A 14 -0.16 4.07 -0.45
N ILE A 15 0.74 4.95 -0.90
CA ILE A 15 1.10 5.08 -2.34
C ILE A 15 1.81 3.82 -2.85
N THR A 16 2.60 3.14 -2.02
CA THR A 16 3.28 1.89 -2.37
C THR A 16 2.61 0.68 -1.69
N PRO A 17 2.55 -0.50 -2.34
CA PRO A 17 2.10 -1.72 -1.68
C PRO A 17 3.08 -2.11 -0.55
N GLY A 18 2.77 -1.71 0.68
CA GLY A 18 3.67 -1.83 1.83
C GLY A 18 3.47 -0.65 2.81
N PRO A 19 2.61 -0.79 3.83
CA PRO A 19 1.91 0.36 4.44
C PRO A 19 2.67 1.13 5.53
N VAL A 20 3.84 0.66 5.98
CA VAL A 20 4.40 1.13 7.26
C VAL A 20 5.63 2.01 7.09
N VAL A 21 6.52 1.70 6.15
CA VAL A 21 7.84 2.36 6.07
C VAL A 21 7.69 3.86 5.84
N GLN A 22 6.87 4.25 4.86
CA GLN A 22 6.79 5.64 4.41
C GLN A 22 6.01 6.51 5.40
N THR A 23 4.92 6.00 6.01
CA THR A 23 4.25 6.69 7.12
C THR A 23 5.20 6.90 8.30
N VAL A 24 5.94 5.85 8.71
CA VAL A 24 6.91 5.93 9.80
C VAL A 24 8.05 6.90 9.49
N ALA A 25 8.51 6.93 8.24
CA ALA A 25 9.54 7.87 7.79
C ALA A 25 9.06 9.33 7.88
N VAL A 26 7.82 9.61 7.45
CA VAL A 26 7.23 10.97 7.53
C VAL A 26 6.97 11.37 8.99
N VAL A 27 6.45 10.46 9.81
CA VAL A 27 6.25 10.69 11.25
C VAL A 27 7.59 10.91 11.96
N GLY A 28 8.60 10.12 11.63
CA GLY A 28 9.97 10.26 12.13
C GLY A 28 10.56 11.61 11.73
N HIS A 29 10.40 12.00 10.46
CA HIS A 29 10.82 13.31 9.96
C HIS A 29 10.19 14.46 10.76
N ALA A 30 8.88 14.39 10.97
CA ALA A 30 8.14 15.42 11.68
C ALA A 30 8.49 15.51 13.19
N ALA A 31 9.11 14.48 13.76
CA ALA A 31 9.54 14.47 15.15
C ALA A 31 10.92 15.10 15.39
N VAL A 32 11.92 14.83 14.51
CA VAL A 32 13.33 15.19 14.76
C VAL A 32 14.05 15.79 13.53
N GLY A 33 13.34 16.05 12.43
CA GLY A 33 13.89 16.69 11.24
C GLY A 33 14.48 15.70 10.22
N LEU A 34 15.37 16.18 9.35
CA LEU A 34 15.75 15.50 8.10
C LEU A 34 16.50 14.16 8.29
N THR A 35 17.08 13.91 9.46
CA THR A 35 17.96 12.75 9.74
C THR A 35 17.25 11.54 10.33
N SER A 36 16.06 11.72 10.92
CA SER A 36 15.30 10.66 11.60
C SER A 36 14.46 9.71 10.72
N PRO A 37 14.15 9.94 9.43
CA PRO A 37 13.32 9.00 8.66
C PRO A 37 13.91 7.59 8.57
N LEU A 38 15.22 7.51 8.34
CA LEU A 38 15.96 6.26 8.25
C LEU A 38 16.04 5.56 9.61
N LEU A 39 16.25 6.32 10.69
CA LEU A 39 16.29 5.77 12.03
C LEU A 39 14.92 5.24 12.46
N ALA A 40 13.85 5.97 12.17
CA ALA A 40 12.47 5.54 12.46
C ALA A 40 12.12 4.26 11.69
N ALA A 41 12.45 4.20 10.39
CA ALA A 41 12.29 2.99 9.60
C ALA A 41 13.13 1.84 10.19
N LEU A 42 14.40 2.07 10.52
CA LEU A 42 15.27 1.03 11.08
C LEU A 42 14.69 0.47 12.39
N VAL A 43 14.26 1.33 13.31
CA VAL A 43 13.71 0.90 14.61
C VAL A 43 12.41 0.12 14.45
N VAL A 44 11.51 0.54 13.57
CA VAL A 44 10.23 -0.17 13.34
C VAL A 44 10.45 -1.51 12.66
N PHE A 45 11.42 -1.63 11.74
CA PHE A 45 11.68 -2.86 11.01
C PHE A 45 12.69 -3.79 11.69
N ALA A 46 13.52 -3.29 12.59
CA ALA A 46 14.53 -4.07 13.30
C ALA A 46 13.98 -5.32 13.99
N PRO A 47 12.83 -5.29 14.71
CA PRO A 47 12.25 -6.50 15.29
C PRO A 47 11.88 -7.55 14.25
N SER A 48 11.33 -7.12 13.12
CA SER A 48 10.95 -8.03 12.03
C SER A 48 12.18 -8.65 11.36
N PHE A 49 13.22 -7.85 11.11
CA PHE A 49 14.50 -8.36 10.61
C PHE A 49 15.16 -9.32 11.58
N ALA A 50 15.18 -8.99 12.87
CA ALA A 50 15.72 -9.87 13.92
C ALA A 50 14.96 -11.19 13.95
N PHE A 51 13.63 -11.16 13.89
CA PHE A 51 12.81 -12.36 13.86
C PHE A 51 13.10 -13.24 12.64
N VAL A 52 13.27 -12.65 11.45
CA VAL A 52 13.60 -13.39 10.23
C VAL A 52 15.03 -13.96 10.28
N LEU A 53 16.01 -13.18 10.73
CA LEU A 53 17.41 -13.59 10.83
C LEU A 53 17.60 -14.73 11.84
N ILE A 54 16.98 -14.62 13.01
CA ILE A 54 17.08 -15.62 14.08
C ILE A 54 16.19 -16.83 13.78
N GLY A 55 14.98 -16.58 13.27
CA GLY A 55 13.96 -17.60 12.98
C GLY A 55 14.13 -18.33 11.66
N GLY A 56 14.99 -17.85 10.75
CA GLY A 56 15.20 -18.40 9.41
C GLY A 56 15.36 -19.93 9.36
N PRO A 57 16.26 -20.53 10.17
CA PRO A 57 16.44 -21.98 10.19
C PRO A 57 15.19 -22.76 10.63
N HIS A 58 14.34 -22.18 11.49
CA HIS A 58 13.08 -22.78 11.89
C HIS A 58 12.03 -22.64 10.79
N LEU A 59 12.04 -21.51 10.08
CA LEU A 59 11.16 -21.25 8.95
C LEU A 59 11.43 -22.22 7.80
N ASP A 60 12.70 -22.57 7.55
CA ASP A 60 13.06 -23.54 6.52
C ASP A 60 12.53 -24.95 6.84
N ARG A 61 12.59 -25.36 8.12
CA ARG A 61 11.97 -26.63 8.57
C ARG A 61 10.46 -26.63 8.38
N LEU A 62 9.80 -25.51 8.69
CA LEU A 62 8.35 -25.34 8.47
C LEU A 62 8.01 -25.39 6.98
N ARG A 63 8.84 -24.79 6.12
CA ARG A 63 8.66 -24.81 4.67
C ARG A 63 8.81 -26.20 4.05
N GLY A 64 9.60 -27.09 4.65
CA GLY A 64 9.71 -28.49 4.22
C GLY A 64 8.49 -29.36 4.56
N ASN A 65 7.58 -28.88 5.42
CA ASN A 65 6.41 -29.64 5.84
C ASN A 65 5.23 -29.42 4.88
N GLN A 66 4.77 -30.49 4.23
CA GLN A 66 3.64 -30.46 3.30
C GLN A 66 2.34 -29.90 3.92
N ARG A 67 2.08 -30.17 5.20
CA ARG A 67 0.87 -29.64 5.88
C ARG A 67 0.93 -28.12 6.03
N VAL A 68 2.12 -27.58 6.34
CA VAL A 68 2.34 -26.14 6.44
C VAL A 68 2.19 -25.49 5.07
N GLN A 69 2.77 -26.09 4.02
CA GLN A 69 2.61 -25.58 2.65
C GLN A 69 1.16 -25.60 2.18
N ALA A 70 0.41 -26.66 2.49
CA ALA A 70 -1.02 -26.73 2.18
C ALA A 70 -1.80 -25.63 2.91
N PHE A 71 -1.51 -25.40 4.20
CA PHE A 71 -2.09 -24.30 4.96
C PHE A 71 -1.74 -22.92 4.35
N LEU A 72 -0.47 -22.66 4.04
CA LEU A 72 -0.02 -21.40 3.45
C LEU A 72 -0.64 -21.15 2.08
N THR A 73 -0.81 -22.20 1.27
CA THR A 73 -1.51 -22.11 -0.02
C THR A 73 -2.99 -21.76 0.17
N GLY A 74 -3.66 -22.42 1.12
CA GLY A 74 -5.03 -22.10 1.48
C GLY A 74 -5.19 -20.68 2.03
N ALA A 75 -4.26 -20.25 2.89
CA ALA A 75 -4.20 -18.89 3.41
C ALA A 75 -3.97 -17.86 2.30
N GLY A 76 -3.10 -18.17 1.32
CA GLY A 76 -2.90 -17.34 0.14
C GLY A 76 -4.15 -17.19 -0.70
N ALA A 77 -4.86 -18.30 -0.98
CA ALA A 77 -6.14 -18.26 -1.67
C ALA A 77 -7.21 -17.47 -0.89
N ALA A 78 -7.27 -17.64 0.43
CA ALA A 78 -8.16 -16.88 1.30
C ALA A 78 -7.84 -15.37 1.29
N ALA A 79 -6.56 -14.98 1.27
CA ALA A 79 -6.14 -13.59 1.16
C ALA A 79 -6.57 -12.98 -0.18
N ILE A 80 -6.40 -13.68 -1.30
CA ILE A 80 -6.90 -13.25 -2.61
C ILE A 80 -8.42 -13.08 -2.57
N GLY A 81 -9.13 -14.05 -1.99
CA GLY A 81 -10.59 -13.98 -1.80
C GLY A 81 -11.02 -12.78 -0.93
N ALA A 82 -10.28 -12.48 0.14
CA ALA A 82 -10.55 -11.33 1.00
C ALA A 82 -10.33 -9.99 0.28
N ILE A 83 -9.27 -9.89 -0.54
CA ILE A 83 -9.01 -8.72 -1.39
C ILE A 83 -10.13 -8.56 -2.42
N ALA A 84 -10.53 -9.63 -3.10
CA ALA A 84 -11.67 -9.59 -4.02
C ALA A 84 -13.01 -9.29 -3.31
N GLY A 85 -13.18 -9.75 -2.07
CA GLY A 85 -14.34 -9.43 -1.25
C GLY A 85 -14.40 -7.95 -0.88
N SER A 86 -13.25 -7.35 -0.53
CA SER A 86 -13.18 -5.93 -0.17
C SER A 86 -13.52 -5.01 -1.34
N THR A 87 -13.30 -5.43 -2.59
CA THR A 87 -13.69 -4.63 -3.76
C THR A 87 -15.20 -4.42 -3.82
N VAL A 88 -16.02 -5.35 -3.31
CA VAL A 88 -17.49 -5.17 -3.24
C VAL A 88 -17.86 -4.02 -2.31
N ALA A 89 -17.26 -3.98 -1.12
CA ALA A 89 -17.51 -2.91 -0.16
C ALA A 89 -17.03 -1.55 -0.69
N LEU A 90 -15.83 -1.50 -1.28
CA LEU A 90 -15.27 -0.29 -1.89
C LEU A 90 -16.12 0.20 -3.08
N THR A 91 -16.62 -0.71 -3.91
CA THR A 91 -17.48 -0.35 -5.05
C THR A 91 -18.82 0.21 -4.57
N ARG A 92 -19.40 -0.35 -3.50
CA ARG A 92 -20.65 0.18 -2.92
C ARG A 92 -20.47 1.55 -2.26
N ALA A 93 -19.24 1.90 -1.87
CA ALA A 93 -18.93 3.20 -1.29
C ALA A 93 -18.81 4.32 -2.35
N LEU A 94 -18.83 3.99 -3.65
CA LEU A 94 -18.84 4.98 -4.73
C LEU A 94 -20.15 5.77 -4.69
N SER A 95 -20.06 7.06 -4.39
CA SER A 95 -21.20 7.97 -4.28
C SER A 95 -21.37 8.87 -5.50
N HIS A 96 -20.27 9.16 -6.23
CA HIS A 96 -20.28 10.08 -7.36
C HIS A 96 -20.05 9.36 -8.69
N PRO A 97 -20.80 9.72 -9.76
CA PRO A 97 -20.67 9.09 -11.07
C PRO A 97 -19.27 9.25 -11.68
N GLY A 98 -18.57 10.34 -11.36
CA GLY A 98 -17.19 10.57 -11.79
C GLY A 98 -16.19 9.54 -11.25
N GLN A 99 -16.42 9.00 -10.04
CA GLN A 99 -15.55 7.98 -9.45
C GLN A 99 -15.59 6.67 -10.24
N GLY A 100 -16.76 6.32 -10.80
CA GLY A 100 -16.92 5.15 -11.67
C GLY A 100 -16.10 5.26 -12.95
N VAL A 101 -16.02 6.46 -13.54
CA VAL A 101 -15.20 6.72 -14.73
C VAL A 101 -13.72 6.56 -14.40
N VAL A 102 -13.24 7.14 -13.29
CA VAL A 102 -11.86 6.99 -12.83
C VAL A 102 -11.50 5.52 -12.58
N LEU A 103 -12.41 4.77 -11.94
CA LEU A 103 -12.23 3.34 -11.69
C LEU A 103 -12.14 2.55 -13.01
N ALA A 104 -13.00 2.83 -13.98
CA ALA A 104 -13.00 2.15 -15.28
C ALA A 104 -11.71 2.44 -16.07
N LEU A 105 -11.25 3.70 -16.05
CA LEU A 105 -9.98 4.09 -16.66
C LEU A 105 -8.79 3.38 -16.00
N ALA A 106 -8.77 3.32 -14.67
CA ALA A 106 -7.73 2.60 -13.92
C ALA A 106 -7.73 1.09 -14.23
N LEU A 107 -8.91 0.45 -14.27
CA LEU A 107 -9.06 -0.95 -14.67
C LEU A 107 -8.54 -1.18 -16.10
N CYS A 108 -8.90 -0.31 -17.05
CA CYS A 108 -8.43 -0.41 -18.43
C CYS A 108 -6.89 -0.27 -18.49
N TRP A 109 -6.32 0.70 -17.77
CA TRP A 109 -4.87 0.89 -17.68
C TRP A 109 -4.12 -0.33 -17.13
N LEU A 110 -4.65 -0.93 -16.06
CA LEU A 110 -4.02 -2.07 -15.38
C LEU A 110 -4.22 -3.39 -16.14
N LEU A 111 -5.41 -3.64 -16.69
CA LEU A 111 -5.77 -4.94 -17.25
C LEU A 111 -5.55 -5.00 -18.78
N VAL A 112 -5.91 -3.96 -19.52
CA VAL A 112 -5.79 -3.93 -20.99
C VAL A 112 -4.39 -3.51 -21.39
N PHE A 113 -3.91 -2.38 -20.86
CA PHE A 113 -2.58 -1.88 -21.19
C PHE A 113 -1.46 -2.55 -20.40
N ARG A 114 -1.80 -3.36 -19.38
CA ARG A 114 -0.87 -4.10 -18.49
C ARG A 114 0.27 -3.22 -17.96
N ARG A 115 -0.02 -1.94 -17.72
CA ARG A 115 0.92 -0.98 -17.16
C ARG A 115 0.87 -1.04 -15.64
N GLY A 116 2.00 -0.80 -15.00
CA GLY A 116 2.11 -0.88 -13.54
C GLY A 116 1.31 0.20 -12.81
N VAL A 117 0.87 -0.10 -11.59
CA VAL A 117 0.11 0.80 -10.71
C VAL A 117 0.78 2.17 -10.54
N VAL A 118 2.11 2.20 -10.44
CA VAL A 118 2.88 3.45 -10.29
C VAL A 118 2.62 4.42 -11.45
N THR A 119 2.57 3.91 -12.69
CA THR A 119 2.29 4.77 -13.86
C THR A 119 0.85 5.27 -13.89
N ALA A 120 -0.09 4.46 -13.39
CA ALA A 120 -1.48 4.86 -13.28
C ALA A 120 -1.65 5.99 -12.25
N LEU A 121 -1.02 5.86 -11.09
CA LEU A 121 -1.04 6.87 -10.03
C LEU A 121 -0.35 8.16 -10.47
N ALA A 122 0.82 8.06 -11.12
CA ALA A 122 1.52 9.21 -11.67
C ALA A 122 0.66 9.94 -12.73
N GLY A 123 0.03 9.20 -13.64
CA GLY A 123 -0.87 9.75 -14.65
C GLY A 123 -2.09 10.45 -14.02
N ALA A 124 -2.74 9.81 -13.05
CA ALA A 124 -3.87 10.38 -12.33
C ALA A 124 -3.49 11.65 -11.54
N GLY A 125 -2.32 11.66 -10.91
CA GLY A 125 -1.78 12.83 -10.21
C GLY A 125 -1.52 14.01 -11.16
N ILE A 126 -0.88 13.76 -12.30
CA ILE A 126 -0.65 14.78 -13.34
C ILE A 126 -1.99 15.33 -13.86
N LEU A 127 -2.94 14.44 -14.16
CA LEU A 127 -4.26 14.84 -14.64
C LEU A 127 -4.98 15.72 -13.61
N GLY A 128 -4.91 15.35 -12.33
CA GLY A 128 -5.49 16.12 -11.23
C GLY A 128 -4.90 17.53 -11.11
N VAL A 129 -3.57 17.66 -11.19
CA VAL A 129 -2.89 18.98 -11.17
C VAL A 129 -3.27 19.83 -12.39
N LEU A 130 -3.39 19.22 -13.57
CA LEU A 130 -3.82 19.96 -14.77
C LEU A 130 -5.26 20.47 -14.63
N LEU A 131 -6.16 19.67 -14.09
CA LEU A 131 -7.57 20.05 -13.91
C LEU A 131 -7.74 21.17 -12.87
N THR A 132 -6.97 21.18 -11.80
CA THR A 132 -7.00 22.28 -10.80
C THR A 132 -6.42 23.57 -11.36
N VAL A 133 -5.34 23.51 -12.14
CA VAL A 133 -4.75 24.70 -12.79
C VAL A 133 -5.68 25.31 -13.84
N ILE A 134 -6.53 24.50 -14.49
CA ILE A 134 -7.54 24.95 -15.46
C ILE A 134 -8.79 25.51 -14.76
N GLY A 135 -8.88 25.45 -13.42
CA GLY A 135 -10.00 26.00 -12.64
C GLY A 135 -11.27 25.16 -12.68
N TRP A 136 -11.15 23.88 -13.05
CA TRP A 136 -12.27 22.94 -13.11
C TRP A 136 -12.62 22.32 -11.74
N VAL A 137 -11.71 22.43 -10.77
CA VAL A 137 -11.81 21.98 -9.37
C VAL A 137 -11.11 23.02 -8.51
#